data_AF-A0A1F9GUS1-F1
#
_entry.id   AF-A0A1F9GUS1-F1
#
_cell.length_a   1.000
_cell.length_b   1.000
_cell.length_c   1.000
_cell.angle_alpha   90.00
_cell.angle_beta   90.00
_cell.angle_gamma   90.00
#
_symmetry.space_group_name_H-M   'P 1'
#
loop_
_entity.id
_entity.type
_entity.pdbx_description
1 polymer ?
#
loop_
_entity_poly.entity_id
_entity_poly.type
_entity_poly.pdbx_seq_one_letter_code
_entity_poly.pdbx_strand_id
1 'polypeptide(L)'
;MIGIMCLFSLMFFSAETQNSAGLVPPNPEIQADFTLEEKVGQLMMIGFEGTLPTEELRDQIQKMHIGSTILFPRNIENPKQVLILTKSIQALNKSQLPILIATDEEGGRVIRFYNDDVTMPGQMAIGATGSAKFAYEAGRSIAARLSTLGIDVNFAPVLDLNIESENRVVGSRSFGADPEIVSSLGSSYIRGVQSVGISAAAKHFPGHGRTKLDSHNTLPKIYSSLEKDLIPFNEAISQNVDMIMTAHVAYPKIDKNGMPATISPEIISNILRKKMKYDGVVITDDLEMGAIEQTYGIGETAVRAIVAGSDIVIIGWRKEKQREVYDALLGATKSGRISRQRLDEAVARIARLKAKRKANIQNEELKTEINIIINDGTQKKLAESITDESATLLKNDNDIIPLIGRENNILVVSPLYELYREIRKRYKNVYFVEVPLRPTNEEKKRLLKYINEASRKVDKIVVGIFNKHHAEIVTRLNKDIKIPIIVVSFDSPHYISKFPDVDAFLCVYHYRTGAAQTAARLLLGEITTKGTLPISLSAVSPKEVE
;
A
#
# COMPACT_ATOMS: atom_id res chain seq x y z
N MET A 1 -18.20 -1.35 75.74
CA MET A 1 -18.40 -0.33 74.69
C MET A 1 -17.61 -0.74 73.47
N ILE A 2 -18.28 -0.64 72.32
CA ILE A 2 -18.02 -1.33 71.05
C ILE A 2 -16.72 -0.84 70.39
N GLY A 3 -15.83 -1.77 70.06
CA GLY A 3 -14.63 -1.54 69.25
C GLY A 3 -14.55 -2.61 68.17
N ILE A 4 -15.02 -2.26 66.97
CA ILE A 4 -15.18 -3.12 65.81
C ILE A 4 -13.80 -3.44 65.22
N MET A 5 -13.44 -4.73 65.20
CA MET A 5 -12.35 -5.30 64.39
C MET A 5 -12.81 -5.36 62.93
N CYS A 6 -12.28 -4.49 62.07
CA CYS A 6 -12.39 -4.63 60.62
C CYS A 6 -11.31 -5.59 60.12
N LEU A 7 -11.70 -6.84 59.87
CA LEU A 7 -10.94 -7.78 59.03
C LEU A 7 -11.09 -7.33 57.56
N PHE A 8 -9.98 -6.89 56.96
CA PHE A 8 -9.88 -6.69 55.51
C PHE A 8 -9.82 -8.06 54.81
N SER A 9 -10.94 -8.48 54.23
CA SER A 9 -10.98 -9.60 53.29
C SER A 9 -10.41 -9.14 51.93
N LEU A 10 -9.23 -9.64 51.58
CA LEU A 10 -8.67 -9.59 50.22
C LEU A 10 -9.51 -10.49 49.31
N MET A 11 -10.50 -9.91 48.61
CA MET A 11 -11.09 -10.55 47.44
C MET A 11 -10.16 -10.35 46.24
N PHE A 12 -9.42 -11.40 45.90
CA PHE A 12 -8.81 -11.53 44.57
C PHE A 12 -9.93 -11.75 43.54
N PHE A 13 -10.30 -10.70 42.82
CA PHE A 13 -11.00 -10.86 41.55
C PHE A 13 -9.95 -11.22 40.49
N SER A 14 -9.84 -12.49 40.13
CA SER A 14 -9.18 -12.86 38.87
C SER A 14 -10.09 -12.40 37.73
N ALA A 15 -9.71 -11.33 37.06
CA ALA A 15 -10.27 -11.00 35.76
C ALA A 15 -9.72 -12.02 34.75
N GLU A 16 -10.38 -13.16 34.63
CA GLU A 16 -10.29 -13.98 33.43
C GLU A 16 -10.81 -13.12 32.27
N THR A 17 -9.91 -12.61 31.45
CA THR A 17 -10.27 -12.03 30.15
C THR A 17 -10.71 -13.16 29.23
N GLN A 18 -11.93 -13.65 29.41
CA GLN A 18 -12.68 -14.30 28.33
C GLN A 18 -13.05 -13.21 27.32
N ASN A 19 -12.11 -12.89 26.45
CA ASN A 19 -12.41 -12.25 25.18
C ASN A 19 -12.19 -13.27 24.06
N SER A 20 -12.87 -14.42 24.18
CA SER A 20 -13.20 -15.23 23.02
C SER A 20 -14.36 -14.51 22.32
N ALA A 21 -14.04 -13.56 21.46
CA ALA A 21 -14.96 -13.17 20.40
C ALA A 21 -15.32 -14.46 19.67
N GLY A 22 -16.52 -14.97 19.95
CA GLY A 22 -16.99 -16.24 19.44
C GLY A 22 -16.82 -16.24 17.94
N LEU A 23 -16.06 -17.22 17.44
CA LEU A 23 -16.16 -17.64 16.06
C LEU A 23 -17.62 -18.01 15.84
N VAL A 24 -18.41 -17.09 15.29
CA VAL A 24 -19.68 -17.45 14.67
C VAL A 24 -19.29 -18.43 13.57
N PRO A 25 -19.64 -19.73 13.66
CA PRO A 25 -19.42 -20.62 12.53
C PRO A 25 -20.17 -20.00 11.36
N PRO A 26 -19.55 -19.81 10.18
CA PRO A 26 -20.29 -19.33 9.04
C PRO A 26 -21.42 -20.33 8.81
N ASN A 27 -22.65 -19.82 8.86
CA ASN A 27 -23.82 -20.57 8.44
C ASN A 27 -23.49 -21.25 7.10
N PRO A 28 -23.44 -22.58 7.00
CA PRO A 28 -23.33 -23.23 5.71
C PRO A 28 -24.61 -22.86 4.95
N GLU A 29 -24.48 -22.52 3.67
CA GLU A 29 -25.59 -22.17 2.76
C GLU A 29 -26.02 -20.69 2.74
N ILE A 30 -25.12 -19.80 2.30
CA ILE A 30 -25.55 -18.90 1.20
C ILE A 30 -25.31 -19.70 -0.10
N GLN A 31 -26.03 -20.81 -0.27
CA GLN A 31 -26.35 -21.31 -1.59
C GLN A 31 -27.62 -20.59 -2.02
N ALA A 32 -27.50 -19.27 -2.26
CA ALA A 32 -28.56 -18.61 -3.00
C ALA A 32 -28.68 -19.34 -4.34
N ASP A 33 -29.91 -19.53 -4.83
CA ASP A 33 -30.26 -20.06 -6.15
C ASP A 33 -29.76 -19.12 -7.28
N PHE A 34 -28.47 -18.80 -7.28
CA PHE A 34 -27.84 -18.02 -8.32
C PHE A 34 -27.78 -18.87 -9.58
N THR A 35 -28.28 -18.28 -10.65
CA THR A 35 -28.02 -18.73 -12.02
C THR A 35 -26.51 -18.77 -12.28
N LEU A 36 -26.14 -19.48 -13.36
CA LEU A 36 -24.74 -19.59 -13.73
C LEU A 36 -24.13 -18.22 -14.03
N GLU A 37 -24.88 -17.38 -14.73
CA GLU A 37 -24.54 -16.00 -15.07
C GLU A 37 -24.33 -15.13 -13.82
N GLU A 38 -25.21 -15.25 -12.81
CA GLU A 38 -25.04 -14.55 -11.53
C GLU A 38 -23.78 -14.98 -10.79
N LYS A 39 -23.48 -16.29 -10.76
CA LYS A 39 -22.25 -16.81 -10.15
C LYS A 39 -21.00 -16.30 -10.87
N VAL A 40 -21.00 -16.28 -12.21
CA VAL A 40 -19.89 -15.75 -13.02
C VAL A 40 -19.67 -14.26 -12.75
N GLY A 41 -20.74 -13.47 -12.68
CA GLY A 41 -20.65 -12.04 -12.36
C GLY A 41 -20.00 -11.76 -11.00
N GLN A 42 -20.17 -12.65 -10.01
CA GLN A 42 -19.51 -12.52 -8.71
C GLN A 42 -17.99 -12.69 -8.77
N LEU A 43 -17.46 -13.43 -9.76
CA LEU A 43 -16.02 -13.68 -9.90
C LEU A 43 -15.24 -12.47 -10.44
N MET A 44 -15.91 -11.37 -10.77
CA MET A 44 -15.30 -10.24 -11.47
C MET A 44 -15.33 -8.96 -10.63
N MET A 45 -14.20 -8.27 -10.63
CA MET A 45 -14.07 -6.89 -10.19
C MET A 45 -13.66 -6.01 -11.36
N ILE A 46 -14.46 -4.99 -11.66
CA ILE A 46 -14.22 -4.12 -12.82
C ILE A 46 -13.96 -2.66 -12.41
N GLY A 47 -13.10 -1.98 -13.14
CA GLY A 47 -13.04 -0.51 -13.10
C GLY A 47 -13.99 0.13 -14.13
N PHE A 48 -14.19 1.43 -14.01
CA PHE A 48 -14.99 2.22 -14.97
C PHE A 48 -14.47 3.65 -15.08
N GLU A 49 -14.97 4.39 -16.07
CA GLU A 49 -14.63 5.80 -16.32
C GLU A 49 -15.61 6.77 -15.66
N GLY A 50 -15.12 7.96 -15.30
CA GLY A 50 -15.92 9.05 -14.77
C GLY A 50 -16.23 8.95 -13.27
N THR A 51 -16.91 9.99 -12.77
CA THR A 51 -17.20 10.23 -11.34
C THR A 51 -18.64 9.88 -10.95
N LEU A 52 -19.44 9.37 -11.89
CA LEU A 52 -20.81 8.89 -11.71
C LEU A 52 -20.98 7.54 -12.43
N PRO A 53 -21.94 6.69 -12.01
CA PRO A 53 -22.21 5.45 -12.72
C PRO A 53 -22.64 5.72 -14.16
N THR A 54 -21.91 5.16 -15.12
CA THR A 54 -22.25 5.23 -16.54
C THR A 54 -23.38 4.26 -16.89
N GLU A 55 -24.03 4.43 -18.04
CA GLU A 55 -24.98 3.42 -18.57
C GLU A 55 -24.30 2.06 -18.76
N GLU A 56 -23.03 2.09 -19.17
CA GLU A 56 -22.18 0.91 -19.30
C GLU A 56 -22.03 0.15 -17.97
N LEU A 57 -21.66 0.85 -16.89
CA LEU A 57 -21.52 0.24 -15.57
C LEU A 57 -22.88 -0.31 -15.07
N ARG A 58 -23.97 0.40 -15.34
CA ARG A 58 -25.33 -0.08 -15.04
C ARG A 58 -25.62 -1.39 -15.75
N ASP A 59 -25.33 -1.48 -17.04
CA ASP A 59 -25.55 -2.69 -17.83
C ASP A 59 -24.67 -3.86 -17.34
N GLN A 60 -23.41 -3.59 -17.00
CA GLN A 60 -22.51 -4.60 -16.43
C GLN A 60 -23.03 -5.13 -15.08
N ILE A 61 -23.48 -4.24 -14.19
CA ILE A 61 -24.05 -4.65 -12.89
C ILE A 61 -25.37 -5.42 -13.09
N GLN A 62 -26.27 -4.94 -13.94
CA GLN A 62 -27.64 -5.48 -14.02
C GLN A 62 -27.81 -6.66 -14.96
N LYS A 63 -27.04 -6.71 -16.06
CA LYS A 63 -27.16 -7.75 -17.10
C LYS A 63 -26.04 -8.79 -17.02
N MET A 64 -24.84 -8.39 -16.59
CA MET A 64 -23.71 -9.31 -16.38
C MET A 64 -23.52 -9.68 -14.90
N HIS A 65 -24.41 -9.18 -14.02
CA HIS A 65 -24.43 -9.50 -12.59
C HIS A 65 -23.10 -9.24 -11.87
N ILE A 66 -22.33 -8.25 -12.35
CA ILE A 66 -20.99 -7.95 -11.82
C ILE A 66 -21.10 -7.66 -10.32
N GLY A 67 -20.33 -8.41 -9.53
CA GLY A 67 -20.41 -8.39 -8.07
C GLY A 67 -19.48 -7.37 -7.41
N SER A 68 -18.54 -6.78 -8.12
CA SER A 68 -17.56 -5.89 -7.50
C SER A 68 -16.96 -4.86 -8.45
N THR A 69 -16.50 -3.74 -7.90
CA THR A 69 -15.85 -2.67 -8.64
C THR A 69 -14.67 -2.08 -7.87
N ILE A 70 -13.69 -1.55 -8.61
CA ILE A 70 -12.52 -0.87 -8.07
C ILE A 70 -12.52 0.60 -8.49
N LEU A 71 -12.28 1.50 -7.53
CA LEU A 71 -12.16 2.93 -7.76
C LEU A 71 -10.68 3.33 -7.94
N PHE A 72 -10.44 4.08 -9.01
CA PHE A 72 -9.16 4.70 -9.35
C PHE A 72 -9.25 6.22 -9.21
N PRO A 73 -8.14 6.98 -9.33
CA PRO A 73 -8.19 8.44 -9.25
C PRO A 73 -9.15 9.10 -10.24
N ARG A 74 -9.40 8.47 -11.39
CA ARG A 74 -10.38 8.94 -12.39
C ARG A 74 -11.84 8.92 -11.89
N ASN A 75 -12.12 8.22 -10.79
CA ASN A 75 -13.45 8.15 -10.17
C ASN A 75 -13.59 9.09 -8.95
N ILE A 76 -12.50 9.77 -8.56
CA ILE A 76 -12.37 10.49 -7.29
C ILE A 76 -12.07 11.96 -7.57
N GLU A 77 -13.08 12.80 -7.37
CA GLU A 77 -12.91 14.25 -7.40
C GLU A 77 -12.76 14.80 -5.97
N ASN A 78 -13.67 14.40 -5.08
CA ASN A 78 -13.68 14.78 -3.68
C ASN A 78 -14.51 13.78 -2.85
N PRO A 79 -14.36 13.75 -1.51
CA PRO A 79 -15.07 12.83 -0.63
C PRO A 79 -16.60 12.81 -0.79
N LYS A 80 -17.24 13.99 -0.95
CA LYS A 80 -18.71 14.07 -1.09
C LYS A 80 -19.19 13.40 -2.38
N GLN A 81 -18.47 13.63 -3.48
CA GLN A 81 -18.76 13.00 -4.77
C GLN A 81 -18.59 11.48 -4.68
N VAL A 82 -17.53 10.98 -4.03
CA VAL A 82 -17.31 9.53 -3.89
C VAL A 82 -18.44 8.86 -3.10
N LEU A 83 -18.91 9.48 -2.01
CA LEU A 83 -20.06 8.94 -1.26
C LEU A 83 -21.34 8.87 -2.10
N ILE A 84 -21.58 9.85 -2.97
CA ILE A 84 -22.72 9.81 -3.92
C ILE A 84 -22.51 8.69 -4.94
N LEU A 85 -21.30 8.54 -5.47
CA LEU A 85 -20.93 7.51 -6.43
C LEU A 85 -21.16 6.11 -5.85
N THR A 86 -20.62 5.81 -4.68
CA THR A 86 -20.74 4.47 -4.06
C THR A 86 -22.18 4.12 -3.72
N LYS A 87 -22.97 5.07 -3.18
CA LYS A 87 -24.42 4.88 -2.98
C LYS A 87 -25.16 4.64 -4.29
N SER A 88 -24.80 5.36 -5.35
CA SER A 88 -25.41 5.18 -6.67
C SER A 88 -25.09 3.81 -7.26
N ILE A 89 -23.85 3.32 -7.10
CA ILE A 89 -23.45 1.96 -7.51
C ILE A 89 -24.27 0.91 -6.76
N GLN A 90 -24.41 1.04 -5.44
CA GLN A 90 -25.22 0.11 -4.65
C GLN A 90 -26.70 0.12 -5.08
N ALA A 91 -27.24 1.28 -5.46
CA ALA A 91 -28.63 1.41 -5.94
C ALA A 91 -28.87 0.76 -7.32
N LEU A 92 -27.82 0.53 -8.12
CA LEU A 92 -27.94 -0.21 -9.39
C LEU A 92 -28.11 -1.72 -9.17
N ASN A 93 -27.66 -2.22 -8.02
CA ASN A 93 -27.62 -3.64 -7.70
C ASN A 93 -29.03 -4.19 -7.42
N LYS A 94 -29.35 -5.30 -8.08
CA LYS A 94 -30.59 -6.05 -7.85
C LYS A 94 -30.36 -7.38 -7.11
N SER A 95 -29.11 -7.73 -6.85
CA SER A 95 -28.74 -8.95 -6.13
C SER A 95 -28.97 -8.82 -4.61
N GLN A 96 -29.16 -9.95 -3.94
CA GLN A 96 -29.23 -10.04 -2.48
C GLN A 96 -27.87 -9.74 -1.80
N LEU A 97 -26.77 -9.95 -2.54
CA LEU A 97 -25.43 -9.62 -2.10
C LEU A 97 -25.06 -8.20 -2.54
N PRO A 98 -24.50 -7.34 -1.66
CA PRO A 98 -24.07 -6.00 -2.05
C PRO A 98 -22.95 -6.04 -3.10
N ILE A 99 -22.76 -4.93 -3.82
CA ILE A 99 -21.57 -4.77 -4.67
C ILE A 99 -20.38 -4.50 -3.75
N LEU A 100 -19.26 -5.21 -3.96
CA LEU A 100 -18.04 -4.92 -3.23
C LEU A 100 -17.30 -3.77 -3.91
N ILE A 101 -17.03 -2.68 -3.19
CA ILE A 101 -16.33 -1.50 -3.72
C ILE A 101 -14.93 -1.44 -3.12
N ALA A 102 -13.89 -1.45 -3.97
CA ALA A 102 -12.49 -1.50 -3.56
C ALA A 102 -11.70 -0.26 -4.00
N THR A 103 -10.56 0.00 -3.35
CA THR A 103 -9.54 0.95 -3.83
C THR A 103 -8.15 0.57 -3.28
N ASP A 104 -7.07 1.20 -3.78
CA ASP A 104 -5.73 1.07 -3.20
C ASP A 104 -5.32 2.33 -2.45
N GLU A 105 -5.66 2.40 -1.17
CA GLU A 105 -5.21 3.48 -0.28
C GLU A 105 -4.14 2.93 0.67
N GLU A 106 -2.90 2.82 0.17
CA GLU A 106 -1.78 2.25 0.93
C GLU A 106 -1.13 3.29 1.88
N GLY A 107 -1.29 4.58 1.57
CA GLY A 107 -0.50 5.66 2.17
C GLY A 107 0.80 5.95 1.41
N GLY A 108 1.48 7.04 1.77
CA GLY A 108 2.74 7.46 1.15
C GLY A 108 2.63 7.69 -0.36
N ARG A 109 3.25 6.80 -1.16
CA ARG A 109 3.35 6.94 -2.62
C ARG A 109 2.06 6.51 -3.35
N VAL A 110 1.36 5.50 -2.83
CA VAL A 110 0.15 4.94 -3.45
C VAL A 110 -1.07 5.39 -2.65
N ILE A 111 -1.68 6.47 -3.14
CA ILE A 111 -2.94 7.02 -2.65
C ILE A 111 -3.87 7.27 -3.83
N ARG A 112 -5.15 7.40 -3.56
CA ARG A 112 -6.20 7.62 -4.56
C ARG A 112 -6.86 8.98 -4.38
N PHE A 113 -6.84 9.49 -3.15
CA PHE A 113 -7.39 10.79 -2.78
C PHE A 113 -6.30 11.88 -2.73
N TYR A 114 -5.83 12.30 -3.90
CA TYR A 114 -4.68 13.22 -4.02
C TYR A 114 -4.91 14.62 -3.43
N ASN A 115 -6.17 15.05 -3.32
CA ASN A 115 -6.56 16.38 -2.85
C ASN A 115 -6.87 16.43 -1.36
N ASP A 116 -6.59 15.35 -0.63
CA ASP A 116 -6.85 15.29 0.81
C ASP A 116 -5.82 16.09 1.60
N ASP A 117 -6.30 16.85 2.60
CA ASP A 117 -5.44 17.65 3.48
C ASP A 117 -4.50 16.79 4.34
N VAL A 118 -4.93 15.57 4.66
CA VAL A 118 -4.20 14.63 5.51
C VAL A 118 -4.06 13.31 4.79
N THR A 119 -2.81 12.91 4.60
CA THR A 119 -2.43 11.61 4.01
C THR A 119 -1.46 10.93 4.97
N MET A 120 -1.70 9.64 5.23
CA MET A 120 -0.85 8.87 6.13
C MET A 120 0.51 8.55 5.46
N PRO A 121 1.59 8.49 6.24
CA PRO A 121 2.87 7.98 5.75
C PRO A 121 2.76 6.57 5.17
N GLY A 122 3.64 6.27 4.22
CA GLY A 122 3.68 4.95 3.58
C GLY A 122 4.28 3.88 4.49
N GLN A 123 4.16 2.63 4.06
CA GLN A 123 4.56 1.48 4.86
C GLN A 123 6.06 1.47 5.20
N MET A 124 6.96 1.95 4.34
CA MET A 124 8.39 2.03 4.70
C MET A 124 8.67 3.04 5.82
N ALA A 125 7.92 4.14 5.87
CA ALA A 125 8.00 5.09 6.98
C ALA A 125 7.56 4.40 8.28
N ILE A 126 6.42 3.71 8.27
CA ILE A 126 5.95 2.91 9.41
C ILE A 126 6.99 1.84 9.79
N GLY A 127 7.59 1.18 8.79
CA GLY A 127 8.70 0.26 8.91
C GLY A 127 9.85 0.83 9.72
N ALA A 128 10.27 2.05 9.38
CA ALA A 128 11.37 2.72 10.05
C ALA A 128 11.08 3.08 11.51
N THR A 129 9.80 3.18 11.91
CA THR A 129 9.43 3.35 13.32
C THR A 129 9.54 2.05 14.14
N GLY A 130 9.49 0.89 13.48
CA GLY A 130 9.37 -0.42 14.15
C GLY A 130 8.09 -0.61 15.00
N SER A 131 7.13 0.33 14.94
CA SER A 131 5.99 0.39 15.86
C SER A 131 4.74 -0.27 15.29
N ALA A 132 4.41 -1.45 15.81
CA ALA A 132 3.14 -2.13 15.55
C ALA A 132 1.92 -1.24 15.86
N LYS A 133 2.02 -0.37 16.87
CA LYS A 133 0.97 0.61 17.21
C LYS A 133 0.75 1.61 16.06
N PHE A 134 1.82 2.15 15.49
CA PHE A 134 1.69 3.06 14.34
C PHE A 134 1.14 2.36 13.10
N ALA A 135 1.52 1.10 12.86
CA ALA A 135 0.93 0.31 11.79
C ALA A 135 -0.58 0.11 11.96
N TYR A 136 -1.02 -0.24 13.19
CA TYR A 136 -2.43 -0.37 13.52
C TYR A 136 -3.21 0.94 13.33
N GLU A 137 -2.74 2.05 13.91
CA GLU A 137 -3.45 3.33 13.84
C GLU A 137 -3.45 3.91 12.41
N ALA A 138 -2.39 3.72 11.63
CA ALA A 138 -2.36 4.13 10.22
C ALA A 138 -3.41 3.36 9.40
N GLY A 139 -3.45 2.03 9.53
CA GLY A 139 -4.45 1.20 8.86
C GLY A 139 -5.88 1.55 9.28
N ARG A 140 -6.10 1.74 10.58
CA ARG A 140 -7.39 2.15 11.15
C ARG A 140 -7.84 3.53 10.67
N SER A 141 -6.94 4.51 10.64
CA SER A 141 -7.25 5.87 10.19
C SER A 141 -7.61 5.92 8.70
N ILE A 142 -6.86 5.21 7.85
CA ILE A 142 -7.18 5.11 6.42
C ILE A 142 -8.53 4.43 6.23
N ALA A 143 -8.74 3.28 6.85
CA ALA A 143 -9.95 2.50 6.70
C ALA A 143 -11.20 3.22 7.24
N ALA A 144 -11.08 3.98 8.34
CA ALA A 144 -12.18 4.78 8.86
C ALA A 144 -12.65 5.79 7.80
N ARG A 145 -11.70 6.43 7.10
CA ARG A 145 -12.03 7.36 6.02
C ARG A 145 -12.72 6.67 4.87
N LEU A 146 -12.18 5.56 4.38
CA LEU A 146 -12.78 4.78 3.31
C LEU A 146 -14.21 4.32 3.65
N SER A 147 -14.44 3.92 4.91
CA SER A 147 -15.75 3.50 5.40
C SER A 147 -16.81 4.60 5.29
N THR A 148 -16.46 5.86 5.61
CA THR A 148 -17.39 6.99 5.43
C THR A 148 -17.77 7.25 3.97
N LEU A 149 -17.02 6.71 3.03
CA LEU A 149 -17.22 6.88 1.59
C LEU A 149 -17.94 5.70 0.95
N GLY A 150 -18.33 4.68 1.72
CA GLY A 150 -18.97 3.48 1.21
C GLY A 150 -18.05 2.56 0.41
N ILE A 151 -16.74 2.62 0.70
CA ILE A 151 -15.75 1.66 0.18
C ILE A 151 -15.66 0.50 1.17
N ASP A 152 -15.59 -0.73 0.66
CA ASP A 152 -15.63 -1.97 1.46
C ASP A 152 -14.26 -2.63 1.63
N VAL A 153 -13.36 -2.43 0.67
CA VAL A 153 -12.05 -3.10 0.59
C VAL A 153 -10.96 -2.08 0.38
N ASN A 154 -9.91 -2.17 1.18
CA ASN A 154 -8.65 -1.53 0.89
C ASN A 154 -7.63 -2.59 0.45
N PHE A 155 -7.06 -2.42 -0.74
CA PHE A 155 -5.96 -3.25 -1.22
C PHE A 155 -4.64 -2.85 -0.56
N ALA A 156 -4.57 -3.09 0.75
CA ALA A 156 -3.42 -2.89 1.61
C ALA A 156 -3.53 -3.85 2.81
N PRO A 157 -2.41 -4.24 3.45
CA PRO A 157 -1.04 -3.76 3.22
C PRO A 157 -0.26 -4.52 2.16
N VAL A 158 0.93 -4.01 1.84
CA VAL A 158 1.94 -4.66 1.00
C VAL A 158 2.90 -5.43 1.91
N LEU A 159 2.84 -6.76 1.84
CA LEU A 159 3.65 -7.67 2.64
C LEU A 159 4.91 -8.17 1.90
N ASP A 160 5.18 -7.63 0.71
CA ASP A 160 6.39 -7.93 -0.03
C ASP A 160 7.64 -7.50 0.76
N LEU A 161 8.69 -8.31 0.74
CA LEU A 161 9.97 -7.98 1.37
C LEU A 161 10.83 -7.13 0.43
N ASN A 162 11.14 -5.88 0.78
CA ASN A 162 11.95 -5.00 -0.07
C ASN A 162 13.45 -5.34 -0.01
N ILE A 163 13.82 -6.46 -0.63
CA ILE A 163 15.18 -7.03 -0.61
C ILE A 163 16.01 -6.52 -1.78
N GLU A 164 15.42 -6.38 -2.97
CA GLU A 164 16.13 -5.90 -4.16
C GLU A 164 16.11 -4.36 -4.23
N SER A 165 17.27 -3.74 -4.11
CA SER A 165 17.43 -2.28 -4.08
C SER A 165 16.94 -1.54 -5.33
N GLU A 166 16.99 -2.20 -6.49
CA GLU A 166 16.46 -1.65 -7.75
C GLU A 166 14.99 -2.01 -8.00
N ASN A 167 14.30 -2.66 -7.05
CA ASN A 167 12.87 -2.94 -7.18
C ASN A 167 12.07 -1.63 -7.12
N ARG A 168 11.50 -1.24 -8.26
CA ARG A 168 10.70 0.00 -8.39
C ARG A 168 9.22 -0.20 -8.12
N VAL A 169 8.74 -1.44 -8.22
CA VAL A 169 7.34 -1.80 -8.04
C VAL A 169 6.98 -1.77 -6.56
N VAL A 170 7.79 -2.41 -5.71
CA VAL A 170 7.60 -2.46 -4.26
C VAL A 170 8.22 -1.21 -3.60
N GLY A 171 9.54 -1.14 -3.49
CA GLY A 171 10.24 0.02 -2.94
C GLY A 171 9.66 0.50 -1.60
N SER A 172 9.37 1.81 -1.50
CA SER A 172 8.79 2.46 -0.31
C SER A 172 7.38 1.97 0.08
N ARG A 173 6.74 1.12 -0.74
CA ARG A 173 5.44 0.51 -0.43
C ARG A 173 5.53 -0.65 0.56
N SER A 174 6.70 -1.24 0.74
CA SER A 174 6.91 -2.30 1.75
C SER A 174 7.32 -1.71 3.10
N PHE A 175 6.99 -2.42 4.19
CA PHE A 175 7.51 -2.09 5.51
C PHE A 175 9.03 -2.26 5.65
N GLY A 176 9.67 -3.13 4.86
CA GLY A 176 11.09 -3.42 5.03
C GLY A 176 11.56 -4.70 4.34
N ALA A 177 12.77 -5.14 4.67
CA ALA A 177 13.38 -6.35 4.12
C ALA A 177 13.34 -7.56 5.07
N ASP A 178 13.11 -7.31 6.36
CA ASP A 178 13.08 -8.35 7.40
C ASP A 178 11.68 -8.99 7.49
N PRO A 179 11.54 -10.32 7.29
CA PRO A 179 10.25 -11.00 7.37
C PRO A 179 9.52 -10.81 8.70
N GLU A 180 10.22 -10.76 9.84
CA GLU A 180 9.60 -10.64 11.16
C GLU A 180 9.04 -9.24 11.38
N ILE A 181 9.78 -8.21 10.96
CA ILE A 181 9.31 -6.81 11.01
C ILE A 181 8.09 -6.65 10.09
N VAL A 182 8.16 -7.14 8.86
CA VAL A 182 7.05 -7.05 7.90
C VAL A 182 5.83 -7.82 8.40
N SER A 183 6.01 -8.97 9.05
CA SER A 183 4.92 -9.75 9.66
C SER A 183 4.24 -9.01 10.81
N SER A 184 5.03 -8.47 11.74
CA SER A 184 4.51 -7.75 12.91
C SER A 184 3.77 -6.46 12.52
N LEU A 185 4.33 -5.68 11.60
CA LEU A 185 3.72 -4.42 11.15
C LEU A 185 2.54 -4.68 10.22
N GLY A 186 2.69 -5.61 9.26
CA GLY A 186 1.66 -6.00 8.33
C GLY A 186 0.41 -6.54 9.01
N SER A 187 0.56 -7.47 9.98
CA SER A 187 -0.56 -7.97 10.77
C SER A 187 -1.25 -6.88 11.58
N SER A 188 -0.47 -5.99 12.19
CA SER A 188 -1.02 -4.86 12.96
C SER A 188 -1.81 -3.90 12.07
N TYR A 189 -1.32 -3.61 10.87
CA TYR A 189 -2.03 -2.82 9.87
C TYR A 189 -3.34 -3.51 9.43
N ILE A 190 -3.31 -4.82 9.15
CA ILE A 190 -4.49 -5.61 8.80
C ILE A 190 -5.55 -5.51 9.90
N ARG A 191 -5.15 -5.70 11.17
CA ARG A 191 -6.06 -5.54 12.31
C ARG A 191 -6.64 -4.12 12.39
N GLY A 192 -5.82 -3.10 12.14
CA GLY A 192 -6.25 -1.71 12.09
C GLY A 192 -7.34 -1.49 11.03
N VAL A 193 -7.09 -1.93 9.78
CA VAL A 193 -8.06 -1.82 8.68
C VAL A 193 -9.37 -2.55 9.02
N GLN A 194 -9.26 -3.78 9.52
CA GLN A 194 -10.43 -4.62 9.79
C GLN A 194 -11.22 -4.20 11.02
N SER A 195 -10.61 -3.46 11.96
CA SER A 195 -11.27 -2.95 13.18
C SER A 195 -12.43 -2.00 12.89
N VAL A 196 -12.37 -1.26 11.78
CA VAL A 196 -13.39 -0.29 11.36
C VAL A 196 -14.29 -0.80 10.23
N GLY A 197 -14.35 -2.13 10.08
CA GLY A 197 -15.29 -2.77 9.18
C GLY A 197 -14.94 -2.66 7.69
N ILE A 198 -13.67 -2.41 7.34
CA ILE A 198 -13.11 -2.52 5.97
C ILE A 198 -12.34 -3.83 5.82
N SER A 199 -12.37 -4.45 4.65
CA SER A 199 -11.58 -5.66 4.38
C SER A 199 -10.17 -5.26 3.96
N ALA A 200 -9.15 -5.85 4.58
CA ALA A 200 -7.77 -5.73 4.15
C ALA A 200 -7.46 -6.77 3.06
N ALA A 201 -6.60 -6.42 2.10
CA ALA A 201 -6.04 -7.37 1.15
C ALA A 201 -4.51 -7.34 1.20
N ALA A 202 -3.92 -8.40 1.76
CA ALA A 202 -2.47 -8.58 1.78
C ALA A 202 -1.93 -8.86 0.37
N LYS A 203 -0.88 -8.14 -0.05
CA LYS A 203 -0.34 -8.22 -1.41
C LYS A 203 1.20 -8.09 -1.48
N HIS A 204 1.88 -8.60 -2.49
CA HIS A 204 1.37 -9.36 -3.64
C HIS A 204 1.87 -10.80 -3.54
N PHE A 205 0.98 -11.74 -3.23
CA PHE A 205 1.33 -13.13 -2.96
C PHE A 205 1.93 -13.82 -4.20
N PRO A 206 3.01 -14.61 -4.06
CA PRO A 206 3.69 -14.98 -2.82
C PRO A 206 4.90 -14.09 -2.43
N GLY A 207 5.11 -12.95 -3.11
CA GLY A 207 6.18 -12.00 -2.80
C GLY A 207 6.80 -11.36 -4.04
N HIS A 208 6.50 -10.08 -4.30
CA HIS A 208 7.03 -9.32 -5.44
C HIS A 208 8.41 -8.66 -5.17
N GLY A 209 8.83 -8.62 -3.89
CA GLY A 209 9.93 -7.80 -3.42
C GLY A 209 11.34 -8.08 -3.98
N ARG A 210 11.54 -9.23 -4.65
CA ARG A 210 12.83 -9.62 -5.26
C ARG A 210 12.92 -9.36 -6.77
N THR A 211 11.89 -8.81 -7.40
CA THR A 211 11.93 -8.54 -8.84
C THR A 211 12.81 -7.32 -9.16
N LYS A 212 13.71 -7.45 -10.14
CA LYS A 212 14.41 -6.31 -10.76
C LYS A 212 13.59 -5.63 -11.85
N LEU A 213 12.67 -6.39 -12.45
CA LEU A 213 11.86 -5.98 -13.59
C LEU A 213 10.44 -5.62 -13.13
N ASP A 214 9.87 -4.64 -13.82
CA ASP A 214 8.50 -4.20 -13.57
C ASP A 214 7.51 -5.12 -14.31
N SER A 215 6.57 -5.73 -13.56
CA SER A 215 5.53 -6.60 -14.10
C SER A 215 4.57 -5.89 -15.07
N HIS A 216 4.55 -4.56 -15.08
CA HIS A 216 3.79 -3.79 -16.07
C HIS A 216 4.39 -3.90 -17.49
N ASN A 217 5.68 -4.25 -17.62
CA ASN A 217 6.40 -4.25 -18.91
C ASN A 217 6.87 -5.64 -19.36
N THR A 218 7.23 -6.52 -18.42
CA THR A 218 7.77 -7.86 -18.70
C THR A 218 7.41 -8.83 -17.58
N LEU A 219 7.22 -10.12 -17.88
CA LEU A 219 6.88 -11.11 -16.85
C LEU A 219 8.10 -11.36 -15.96
N PRO A 220 8.12 -10.90 -14.69
CA PRO A 220 9.26 -11.08 -13.83
C PRO A 220 9.38 -12.56 -13.43
N LYS A 221 10.62 -13.04 -13.30
CA LYS A 221 10.93 -14.40 -12.85
C LYS A 221 11.79 -14.34 -11.59
N ILE A 222 11.40 -15.09 -10.56
CA ILE A 222 12.17 -15.25 -9.33
C ILE A 222 12.63 -16.71 -9.21
N TYR A 223 13.94 -16.90 -9.05
CA TYR A 223 14.57 -18.21 -8.88
C TYR A 223 15.02 -18.48 -7.44
N SER A 224 14.86 -17.54 -6.51
CA SER A 224 15.18 -17.77 -5.09
C SER A 224 14.08 -18.56 -4.38
N SER A 225 14.39 -19.07 -3.18
CA SER A 225 13.39 -19.69 -2.30
C SER A 225 12.32 -18.67 -1.89
N LEU A 226 11.07 -19.14 -1.76
CA LEU A 226 9.93 -18.38 -1.24
C LEU A 226 9.79 -18.44 0.28
N GLU A 227 10.59 -19.25 0.98
CA GLU A 227 10.36 -19.53 2.41
C GLU A 227 10.24 -18.27 3.25
N LYS A 228 11.13 -17.28 3.04
CA LYS A 228 11.07 -16.00 3.76
C LYS A 228 9.90 -15.13 3.31
N ASP A 229 9.64 -15.09 2.01
CA ASP A 229 8.58 -14.28 1.41
C ASP A 229 7.18 -14.74 1.86
N LEU A 230 7.02 -16.02 2.22
CA LEU A 230 5.76 -16.57 2.75
C LEU A 230 5.50 -16.26 4.24
N ILE A 231 6.51 -15.86 5.02
CA ILE A 231 6.37 -15.64 6.47
C ILE A 231 5.32 -14.55 6.77
N PRO A 232 5.38 -13.34 6.16
CA PRO A 232 4.36 -12.32 6.37
C PRO A 232 2.95 -12.75 5.99
N PHE A 233 2.80 -13.53 4.92
CA PHE A 233 1.48 -14.03 4.50
C PHE A 233 0.93 -15.09 5.46
N ASN A 234 1.77 -15.98 5.99
CA ASN A 234 1.36 -16.92 7.04
C ASN A 234 0.86 -16.17 8.29
N GLU A 235 1.56 -15.12 8.70
CA GLU A 235 1.12 -14.29 9.85
C GLU A 235 -0.16 -13.51 9.52
N ALA A 236 -0.31 -12.99 8.31
CA ALA A 236 -1.56 -12.36 7.88
C ALA A 236 -2.75 -13.33 7.96
N ILE A 237 -2.55 -14.59 7.56
CA ILE A 237 -3.55 -15.66 7.64
C ILE A 237 -3.87 -15.99 9.11
N SER A 238 -2.86 -16.12 9.98
CA SER A 238 -3.07 -16.39 11.40
C SER A 238 -3.88 -15.29 12.10
N GLN A 239 -3.80 -14.06 11.57
CA GLN A 239 -4.51 -12.87 12.03
C GLN A 239 -5.84 -12.62 11.28
N ASN A 240 -6.34 -13.63 10.54
CA ASN A 240 -7.61 -13.60 9.83
C ASN A 240 -7.72 -12.44 8.82
N VAL A 241 -6.71 -12.26 7.97
CA VAL A 241 -6.81 -11.36 6.80
C VAL A 241 -7.96 -11.81 5.89
N ASP A 242 -8.80 -10.85 5.48
CA ASP A 242 -9.99 -11.13 4.67
C ASP A 242 -9.67 -11.51 3.22
N MET A 243 -8.63 -10.88 2.64
CA MET A 243 -8.24 -11.05 1.25
C MET A 243 -6.73 -11.22 1.05
N ILE A 244 -6.34 -11.99 0.05
CA ILE A 244 -4.96 -12.09 -0.45
C ILE A 244 -4.96 -11.82 -1.95
N MET A 245 -4.17 -10.84 -2.38
CA MET A 245 -3.99 -10.50 -3.79
C MET A 245 -2.72 -11.14 -4.34
N THR A 246 -2.83 -11.75 -5.52
CA THR A 246 -1.75 -12.52 -6.16
C THR A 246 -0.89 -11.63 -7.08
N ALA A 247 0.38 -11.97 -7.27
CA ALA A 247 1.29 -11.24 -8.16
C ALA A 247 1.44 -11.90 -9.53
N HIS A 248 1.59 -11.09 -10.58
CA HIS A 248 1.98 -11.55 -11.92
C HIS A 248 3.49 -11.80 -12.03
N VAL A 249 4.00 -12.72 -11.22
CA VAL A 249 5.43 -13.09 -11.15
C VAL A 249 5.57 -14.59 -11.26
N ALA A 250 6.48 -15.07 -12.10
CA ALA A 250 6.74 -16.50 -12.27
C ALA A 250 7.83 -17.00 -11.32
N TYR A 251 7.65 -18.24 -10.84
CA TYR A 251 8.55 -18.89 -9.89
C TYR A 251 9.00 -20.27 -10.42
N PRO A 252 9.98 -20.32 -11.36
CA PRO A 252 10.31 -21.55 -12.08
C PRO A 252 10.81 -22.71 -11.22
N LYS A 253 11.31 -22.43 -9.99
CA LYS A 253 11.68 -23.48 -9.03
C LYS A 253 10.49 -24.18 -8.38
N ILE A 254 9.30 -23.59 -8.45
CA ILE A 254 8.06 -24.11 -7.86
C ILE A 254 7.14 -24.60 -8.96
N ASP A 255 6.81 -23.73 -9.92
CA ASP A 255 6.05 -24.09 -11.10
C ASP A 255 6.99 -24.29 -12.29
N LYS A 256 7.27 -25.56 -12.62
CA LYS A 256 8.18 -25.94 -13.71
C LYS A 256 7.68 -25.51 -15.09
N ASN A 257 6.39 -25.20 -15.24
CA ASN A 257 5.84 -24.67 -16.49
C ASN A 257 6.11 -23.16 -16.65
N GLY A 258 6.71 -22.52 -15.64
CA GLY A 258 7.06 -21.10 -15.68
C GLY A 258 5.86 -20.16 -15.61
N MET A 259 4.70 -20.65 -15.15
CA MET A 259 3.49 -19.85 -15.02
C MET A 259 3.65 -18.76 -13.94
N PRO A 260 3.08 -17.55 -14.15
CA PRO A 260 2.93 -16.57 -13.07
C PRO A 260 2.10 -17.12 -11.92
N ALA A 261 2.39 -16.67 -10.71
CA ALA A 261 1.69 -17.09 -9.49
C ALA A 261 0.18 -16.95 -9.59
N THR A 262 -0.33 -15.86 -10.18
CA THR A 262 -1.76 -15.62 -10.40
C THR A 262 -2.50 -16.76 -11.11
N ILE A 263 -1.84 -17.51 -11.99
CA ILE A 263 -2.44 -18.60 -12.76
C ILE A 263 -1.81 -19.97 -12.49
N SER A 264 -0.97 -20.08 -11.46
CA SER A 264 -0.26 -21.32 -11.10
C SER A 264 -1.04 -22.11 -10.05
N PRO A 265 -1.56 -23.32 -10.37
CA PRO A 265 -2.17 -24.19 -9.37
C PRO A 265 -1.17 -24.65 -8.30
N GLU A 266 0.12 -24.76 -8.63
CA GLU A 266 1.16 -25.09 -7.64
C GLU A 266 1.26 -24.01 -6.55
N ILE A 267 1.16 -22.74 -6.93
CA ILE A 267 1.27 -21.63 -5.97
C ILE A 267 -0.07 -21.35 -5.28
N ILE A 268 -1.17 -21.31 -6.02
CA ILE A 268 -2.46 -20.91 -5.45
C ILE A 268 -3.12 -22.11 -4.75
N SER A 269 -3.40 -23.19 -5.49
CA SER A 269 -4.07 -24.36 -4.91
C SER A 269 -3.18 -25.11 -3.92
N ASN A 270 -1.93 -25.44 -4.30
CA ASN A 270 -1.11 -26.31 -3.45
C ASN A 270 -0.44 -25.57 -2.29
N ILE A 271 0.13 -24.39 -2.52
CA ILE A 271 0.74 -23.60 -1.43
C ILE A 271 -0.32 -22.82 -0.65
N LEU A 272 -1.01 -21.86 -1.26
CA LEU A 272 -1.89 -20.95 -0.51
C LEU A 272 -3.12 -21.65 0.10
N ARG A 273 -3.88 -22.40 -0.70
CA ARG A 273 -5.11 -23.06 -0.24
C ARG A 273 -4.84 -24.28 0.63
N LYS A 274 -4.00 -25.22 0.18
CA LYS A 274 -3.77 -26.49 0.89
C LYS A 274 -2.72 -26.38 2.00
N LYS A 275 -1.50 -25.93 1.69
CA LYS A 275 -0.40 -25.90 2.66
C LYS A 275 -0.58 -24.83 3.73
N MET A 276 -0.92 -23.60 3.32
CA MET A 276 -1.14 -22.47 4.23
C MET A 276 -2.58 -22.40 4.78
N LYS A 277 -3.48 -23.27 4.29
CA LYS A 277 -4.88 -23.42 4.76
C LYS A 277 -5.69 -22.12 4.70
N TYR A 278 -5.43 -21.27 3.70
CA TYR A 278 -6.15 -20.01 3.55
C TYR A 278 -7.55 -20.19 2.95
N ASP A 279 -8.58 -19.84 3.72
CA ASP A 279 -9.99 -19.93 3.31
C ASP A 279 -10.67 -18.57 3.06
N GLY A 280 -9.92 -17.46 3.16
CA GLY A 280 -10.42 -16.13 2.77
C GLY A 280 -10.48 -15.95 1.25
N VAL A 281 -10.83 -14.76 0.78
CA VAL A 281 -10.94 -14.50 -0.66
C VAL A 281 -9.54 -14.36 -1.27
N VAL A 282 -9.30 -15.05 -2.38
CA VAL A 282 -8.11 -14.83 -3.22
C VAL A 282 -8.52 -14.00 -4.43
N ILE A 283 -7.79 -12.92 -4.68
CA ILE A 283 -8.04 -12.00 -5.80
C ILE A 283 -6.78 -11.86 -6.66
N THR A 284 -6.94 -11.66 -7.97
CA THR A 284 -5.80 -11.36 -8.84
C THR A 284 -5.34 -9.91 -8.66
N ASP A 285 -4.08 -9.61 -8.99
CA ASP A 285 -3.74 -8.26 -9.46
C ASP A 285 -4.46 -7.97 -10.79
N ASP A 286 -4.42 -6.73 -11.28
CA ASP A 286 -5.13 -6.32 -12.50
C ASP A 286 -4.65 -7.11 -13.73
N LEU A 287 -5.54 -7.93 -14.31
CA LEU A 287 -5.20 -8.81 -15.43
C LEU A 287 -4.85 -8.04 -16.72
N GLU A 288 -5.12 -6.73 -16.76
CA GLU A 288 -4.71 -5.85 -17.86
C GLU A 288 -3.24 -5.40 -17.75
N MET A 289 -2.50 -5.84 -16.72
CA MET A 289 -1.07 -5.60 -16.61
C MET A 289 -0.30 -6.38 -17.69
N GLY A 290 0.50 -5.65 -18.47
CA GLY A 290 0.85 -6.03 -19.85
C GLY A 290 1.52 -7.40 -20.06
N ALA A 291 2.34 -7.89 -19.12
CA ALA A 291 3.10 -9.11 -19.36
C ALA A 291 2.27 -10.40 -19.37
N ILE A 292 1.21 -10.48 -18.55
CA ILE A 292 0.36 -11.68 -18.48
C ILE A 292 -0.64 -11.70 -19.64
N GLU A 293 -1.25 -10.56 -19.96
CA GLU A 293 -2.18 -10.41 -21.08
C GLU A 293 -1.51 -10.76 -22.41
N GLN A 294 -0.30 -10.24 -22.67
CA GLN A 294 0.43 -10.49 -23.91
C GLN A 294 0.80 -11.97 -24.12
N THR A 295 0.96 -12.73 -23.03
CA THR A 295 1.41 -14.13 -23.10
C THR A 295 0.26 -15.12 -23.28
N TYR A 296 -0.86 -14.91 -22.58
CA TYR A 296 -1.95 -15.89 -22.52
C TYR A 296 -3.28 -15.41 -23.09
N GLY A 297 -3.46 -14.10 -23.30
CA GLY A 297 -4.77 -13.48 -23.55
C GLY A 297 -5.58 -13.33 -22.27
N ILE A 298 -6.39 -12.27 -22.16
CA ILE A 298 -7.03 -11.93 -20.89
C ILE A 298 -8.11 -12.94 -20.46
N GLY A 299 -8.94 -13.41 -21.41
CA GLY A 299 -10.01 -14.36 -21.09
C GLY A 299 -9.48 -15.71 -20.59
N GLU A 300 -8.45 -16.23 -21.28
CA GLU A 300 -7.76 -17.45 -20.87
C GLU A 300 -7.01 -17.29 -19.54
N THR A 301 -6.39 -16.13 -19.31
CA THR A 301 -5.75 -15.80 -18.03
C THR A 301 -6.76 -15.83 -16.89
N ALA A 302 -7.93 -15.21 -17.06
CA ALA A 302 -8.99 -15.21 -16.06
C ALA A 302 -9.49 -16.63 -15.74
N VAL A 303 -9.75 -17.44 -16.77
CA VAL A 303 -10.16 -18.84 -16.59
C VAL A 303 -9.10 -19.62 -15.81
N ARG A 304 -7.81 -19.49 -16.18
CA ARG A 304 -6.72 -20.16 -15.47
C ARG A 304 -6.58 -19.69 -14.02
N ALA A 305 -6.77 -18.40 -13.75
CA ALA A 305 -6.71 -17.87 -12.39
C ALA A 305 -7.80 -18.49 -11.50
N ILE A 306 -9.04 -18.57 -12.01
CA ILE A 306 -10.15 -19.20 -11.27
C ILE A 306 -9.90 -20.69 -11.05
N VAL A 307 -9.45 -21.40 -12.10
CA VAL A 307 -9.08 -22.83 -12.01
C VAL A 307 -7.94 -23.07 -11.02
N ALA A 308 -6.95 -22.18 -10.98
CA ALA A 308 -5.82 -22.26 -10.04
C ALA A 308 -6.24 -22.03 -8.59
N GLY A 309 -7.38 -21.37 -8.32
CA GLY A 309 -7.94 -21.20 -6.98
C GLY A 309 -8.20 -19.74 -6.56
N SER A 310 -8.04 -18.77 -7.46
CA SER A 310 -8.49 -17.38 -7.26
C SER A 310 -10.00 -17.30 -7.30
N ASP A 311 -10.63 -16.48 -6.47
CA ASP A 311 -12.08 -16.31 -6.42
C ASP A 311 -12.55 -15.10 -7.22
N ILE A 312 -11.77 -14.02 -7.25
CA ILE A 312 -12.07 -12.79 -8.00
C ILE A 312 -10.93 -12.47 -8.97
N VAL A 313 -11.27 -12.07 -10.19
CA VAL A 313 -10.34 -11.49 -11.18
C VAL A 313 -10.59 -9.99 -11.35
N ILE A 314 -9.52 -9.19 -11.41
CA ILE A 314 -9.59 -7.74 -11.62
C ILE A 314 -9.37 -7.40 -13.10
N ILE A 315 -10.24 -6.55 -13.64
CA ILE A 315 -10.15 -5.98 -14.99
C ILE A 315 -10.41 -4.47 -14.91
N GLY A 316 -9.34 -3.72 -14.68
CA GLY A 316 -9.41 -2.35 -14.18
C GLY A 316 -9.77 -1.27 -15.21
N TRP A 317 -9.69 -1.50 -16.52
CA TRP A 317 -9.60 -0.43 -17.52
C TRP A 317 -10.52 -0.62 -18.73
N ARG A 318 -10.25 -1.61 -19.60
CA ARG A 318 -10.90 -1.71 -20.92
C ARG A 318 -12.18 -2.52 -20.85
N LYS A 319 -13.31 -1.89 -21.18
CA LYS A 319 -14.64 -2.54 -21.19
C LYS A 319 -14.73 -3.73 -22.14
N GLU A 320 -14.05 -3.68 -23.28
CA GLU A 320 -14.03 -4.77 -24.26
C GLU A 320 -13.36 -6.01 -23.63
N LYS A 321 -12.34 -5.79 -22.80
CA LYS A 321 -11.63 -6.82 -22.04
C LYS A 321 -12.47 -7.36 -20.89
N GLN A 322 -13.24 -6.50 -20.22
CA GLN A 322 -14.22 -6.92 -19.22
C GLN A 322 -15.25 -7.87 -19.85
N ARG A 323 -15.76 -7.55 -21.04
CA ARG A 323 -16.69 -8.42 -21.76
C ARG A 323 -16.04 -9.74 -22.20
N GLU A 324 -14.82 -9.67 -22.76
CA GLU A 324 -14.04 -10.85 -23.17
C GLU A 324 -13.86 -11.83 -22.00
N VAL A 325 -13.51 -11.32 -20.82
CA VAL A 325 -13.35 -12.14 -19.60
C VAL A 325 -14.68 -12.75 -19.15
N TYR A 326 -15.76 -11.98 -19.13
CA TYR A 326 -17.08 -12.50 -18.75
C TYR A 326 -17.51 -13.67 -19.64
N ASP A 327 -17.41 -13.49 -20.97
CA ASP A 327 -17.79 -14.51 -21.94
C ASP A 327 -16.88 -15.76 -21.81
N ALA A 328 -15.58 -15.57 -21.55
CA ALA A 328 -14.63 -16.67 -21.33
C ALA A 328 -14.93 -17.46 -20.04
N LEU A 329 -15.22 -16.78 -18.93
CA LEU A 329 -15.60 -17.42 -17.67
C LEU A 329 -16.91 -18.19 -17.82
N LEU A 330 -17.93 -17.59 -18.45
CA LEU A 330 -19.22 -18.23 -18.70
C LEU A 330 -19.08 -19.45 -19.63
N GLY A 331 -18.25 -19.36 -20.67
CA GLY A 331 -17.95 -20.50 -21.54
C GLY A 331 -17.20 -21.61 -20.80
N ALA A 332 -16.23 -21.27 -19.96
CA ALA A 332 -15.46 -22.23 -19.17
C ALA A 332 -16.30 -22.91 -18.09
N THR A 333 -17.28 -22.24 -17.49
CA THR A 333 -18.23 -22.87 -16.56
C THR A 333 -19.24 -23.76 -17.29
N LYS A 334 -19.74 -23.35 -18.47
CA LYS A 334 -20.67 -24.16 -19.29
C LYS A 334 -20.00 -25.45 -19.80
N SER A 335 -18.74 -25.37 -20.20
CA SER A 335 -17.96 -26.53 -20.66
C SER A 335 -17.42 -27.43 -19.53
N GLY A 336 -17.50 -26.98 -18.27
CA GLY A 336 -16.97 -27.71 -17.11
C GLY A 336 -15.47 -27.56 -16.87
N ARG A 337 -14.77 -26.72 -17.65
CA ARG A 337 -13.36 -26.38 -17.41
C ARG A 337 -13.17 -25.66 -16.07
N ILE A 338 -14.09 -24.78 -15.70
CA ILE A 338 -14.31 -24.38 -14.31
C ILE A 338 -15.39 -25.32 -13.79
N SER A 339 -15.04 -26.22 -12.87
CA SER A 339 -16.00 -27.17 -12.31
C SER A 339 -17.07 -26.42 -11.50
N ARG A 340 -18.28 -26.99 -11.42
CA ARG A 340 -19.37 -26.44 -10.58
C ARG A 340 -18.92 -26.27 -9.13
N GLN A 341 -18.22 -27.28 -8.59
CA GLN A 341 -17.65 -27.21 -7.25
C GLN A 341 -16.71 -26.01 -7.09
N ARG A 342 -15.76 -25.80 -8.02
CA ARG A 342 -14.83 -24.67 -7.93
C ARG A 342 -15.55 -23.32 -7.97
N LEU A 343 -16.56 -23.20 -8.84
CA LEU A 343 -17.41 -22.02 -8.93
C LEU A 343 -18.14 -21.75 -7.62
N ASP A 344 -18.77 -22.77 -7.05
CA ASP A 344 -19.54 -22.66 -5.80
C ASP A 344 -18.64 -22.31 -4.61
N GLU A 345 -17.44 -22.89 -4.53
CA GLU A 345 -16.44 -22.53 -3.52
C GLU A 345 -16.01 -21.06 -3.61
N ALA A 346 -15.78 -20.54 -4.81
CA ALA A 346 -15.43 -19.13 -5.01
C ALA A 346 -16.57 -18.20 -4.56
N VAL A 347 -17.78 -18.47 -5.05
CA VAL A 347 -18.97 -17.66 -4.73
C VAL A 347 -19.28 -17.71 -3.24
N ALA A 348 -19.11 -18.87 -2.58
CA ALA A 348 -19.33 -18.98 -1.14
C ALA A 348 -18.37 -18.10 -0.31
N ARG A 349 -17.08 -18.04 -0.69
CA ARG A 349 -16.11 -17.14 -0.01
C ARG A 349 -16.45 -15.67 -0.24
N ILE A 350 -16.81 -15.31 -1.47
CA ILE A 350 -17.22 -13.94 -1.83
C ILE A 350 -18.49 -13.54 -1.07
N ALA A 351 -19.49 -14.42 -1.01
CA ALA A 351 -20.73 -14.20 -0.28
C ALA A 351 -20.46 -14.00 1.22
N ARG A 352 -19.57 -14.82 1.83
CA ARG A 352 -19.16 -14.69 3.23
C ARG A 352 -18.50 -13.33 3.50
N LEU A 353 -17.60 -12.90 2.62
CA LEU A 353 -16.94 -11.58 2.73
C LEU A 353 -17.97 -10.45 2.66
N LYS A 354 -18.88 -10.50 1.69
CA LYS A 354 -19.94 -9.49 1.50
C LYS A 354 -20.95 -9.46 2.65
N ALA A 355 -21.31 -10.62 3.20
CA ALA A 355 -22.16 -10.71 4.38
C ALA A 355 -21.50 -10.05 5.59
N LYS A 356 -20.21 -10.30 5.82
CA LYS A 356 -19.40 -9.62 6.85
C LYS A 356 -19.42 -8.10 6.66
N ARG A 357 -19.26 -7.60 5.42
CA ARG A 357 -19.31 -6.15 5.13
C ARG A 357 -20.68 -5.55 5.40
N LYS A 358 -21.74 -6.20 4.94
CA LYS A 358 -23.13 -5.77 5.18
C LYS A 358 -23.43 -5.64 6.68
N ALA A 359 -22.99 -6.60 7.49
CA ALA A 359 -23.15 -6.55 8.94
C ALA A 359 -22.41 -5.36 9.57
N ASN A 360 -21.18 -5.07 9.14
CA ASN A 360 -20.40 -3.92 9.62
C ASN A 360 -21.08 -2.58 9.30
N ILE A 361 -21.63 -2.43 8.09
CA ILE A 361 -22.36 -1.22 7.66
C ILE A 361 -23.63 -1.01 8.50
N GLN A 362 -24.21 -2.06 9.09
CA GLN A 362 -25.40 -1.98 9.93
C GLN A 362 -25.07 -1.78 11.43
N ASN A 363 -23.80 -1.83 11.81
CA ASN A 363 -23.37 -1.67 13.19
C ASN A 363 -23.27 -0.17 13.59
N GLU A 364 -24.18 0.30 14.44
CA GLU A 364 -24.23 1.71 14.90
C GLU A 364 -23.09 2.09 15.85
N GLU A 365 -22.59 1.15 16.65
CA GLU A 365 -21.43 1.38 17.52
C GLU A 365 -20.18 1.65 16.68
N LEU A 366 -19.97 0.81 15.66
CA LEU A 366 -18.86 0.95 14.71
C LEU A 366 -18.92 2.30 13.95
N LYS A 367 -20.11 2.71 13.52
CA LYS A 367 -20.31 4.03 12.88
C LYS A 367 -19.95 5.17 13.82
N THR A 368 -20.32 5.06 15.10
CA THR A 368 -20.00 6.06 16.12
C THR A 368 -18.48 6.15 16.32
N GLU A 369 -17.80 5.01 16.42
CA GLU A 369 -16.34 4.96 16.52
C GLU A 369 -15.64 5.60 15.30
N ILE A 370 -16.07 5.25 14.08
CA ILE A 370 -15.55 5.84 12.85
C ILE A 370 -15.74 7.36 12.84
N ASN A 371 -16.92 7.85 13.24
CA ASN A 371 -17.18 9.28 13.31
C ASN A 371 -16.26 9.98 14.30
N ILE A 372 -15.90 9.35 15.42
CA ILE A 372 -14.92 9.91 16.37
C ILE A 372 -13.54 10.01 15.70
N ILE A 373 -13.06 8.94 15.09
CA ILE A 373 -11.74 8.88 14.43
C ILE A 373 -11.60 9.96 13.33
N ILE A 374 -12.67 10.24 12.60
CA ILE A 374 -12.65 11.21 11.48
C ILE A 374 -12.72 12.66 11.99
N ASN A 375 -13.43 12.91 13.09
CA ASN A 375 -13.74 14.27 13.54
C ASN A 375 -12.90 14.74 14.74
N ASP A 376 -12.11 13.88 15.38
CA ASP A 376 -11.27 14.25 16.52
C ASP A 376 -10.05 15.12 16.16
N GLY A 377 -9.76 15.29 14.87
CA GLY A 377 -8.64 16.08 14.36
C GLY A 377 -7.26 15.47 14.66
N THR A 378 -7.19 14.20 15.07
CA THR A 378 -5.93 13.53 15.46
C THR A 378 -5.17 12.95 14.27
N GLN A 379 -5.82 12.72 13.13
CA GLN A 379 -5.20 12.10 11.95
C GLN A 379 -3.93 12.84 11.48
N LYS A 380 -3.98 14.18 11.47
CA LYS A 380 -2.80 14.98 11.11
C LYS A 380 -1.65 14.78 12.10
N LYS A 381 -1.95 14.80 13.40
CA LYS A 381 -0.95 14.56 14.46
C LYS A 381 -0.38 13.15 14.39
N LEU A 382 -1.20 12.16 14.05
CA LEU A 382 -0.75 10.78 13.83
C LEU A 382 0.23 10.71 12.66
N ALA A 383 -0.12 11.30 11.51
CA ALA A 383 0.76 11.35 10.34
C ALA A 383 2.09 12.05 10.67
N GLU A 384 2.05 13.20 11.35
CA GLU A 384 3.23 13.92 11.82
C GLU A 384 4.06 13.09 12.81
N SER A 385 3.43 12.38 13.75
CA SER A 385 4.13 11.54 14.73
C SER A 385 4.83 10.36 14.07
N ILE A 386 4.18 9.69 13.11
CA ILE A 386 4.81 8.62 12.33
C ILE A 386 5.99 9.17 11.53
N THR A 387 5.85 10.37 10.95
CA THR A 387 6.92 11.02 10.18
C THR A 387 8.11 11.36 11.07
N ASP A 388 7.88 11.99 12.22
CA ASP A 388 8.92 12.34 13.21
C ASP A 388 9.68 11.09 13.71
N GLU A 389 8.95 10.03 14.05
CA GLU A 389 9.51 8.78 14.59
C GLU A 389 10.18 7.90 13.52
N SER A 390 9.82 8.07 12.24
CA SER A 390 10.39 7.28 11.15
C SER A 390 11.66 7.88 10.55
N ALA A 391 11.83 9.21 10.64
CA ALA A 391 12.95 9.88 10.00
C ALA A 391 14.30 9.33 10.50
N THR A 392 15.19 9.04 9.55
CA THR A 392 16.45 8.32 9.78
C THR A 392 17.62 9.08 9.16
N LEU A 393 18.63 9.41 9.98
CA LEU A 393 19.87 10.04 9.54
C LEU A 393 20.87 8.94 9.19
N LEU A 394 21.22 8.82 7.91
CA LEU A 394 22.09 7.75 7.40
C LEU A 394 23.55 8.17 7.26
N LYS A 395 23.79 9.47 7.12
CA LYS A 395 25.13 10.05 7.01
C LYS A 395 25.14 11.47 7.56
N ASN A 396 26.19 11.84 8.28
CA ASN A 396 26.38 13.18 8.84
C ASN A 396 27.86 13.48 9.11
N ASP A 397 28.63 13.71 8.05
CA ASP A 397 30.04 14.04 8.14
C ASP A 397 30.21 15.40 8.84
N ASN A 398 31.19 15.49 9.74
CA ASN A 398 31.52 16.71 10.50
C ASN A 398 30.34 17.34 11.26
N ASP A 399 29.33 16.54 11.62
CA ASP A 399 28.15 16.98 12.37
C ASP A 399 27.44 18.21 11.76
N ILE A 400 27.38 18.27 10.42
CA ILE A 400 26.79 19.43 9.72
C ILE A 400 25.26 19.56 9.88
N ILE A 401 24.60 18.48 10.33
CA ILE A 401 23.25 18.45 10.88
C ILE A 401 23.37 18.25 12.42
N PRO A 402 22.71 19.10 13.24
CA PRO A 402 21.84 20.19 12.83
C PRO A 402 22.61 21.36 12.21
N LEU A 403 21.91 22.15 11.41
CA LEU A 403 22.41 23.40 10.86
C LEU A 403 22.63 24.39 12.01
N ILE A 404 23.90 24.55 12.43
CA ILE A 404 24.33 25.49 13.47
C ILE A 404 24.79 26.81 12.84
N GLY A 405 24.41 27.94 13.47
CA GLY A 405 24.88 29.29 13.13
C GLY A 405 23.90 30.08 12.24
N ARG A 406 23.24 31.10 12.79
CA ARG A 406 22.13 31.84 12.13
C ARG A 406 22.56 32.69 10.92
N GLU A 407 23.85 32.87 10.71
CA GLU A 407 24.42 33.70 9.64
C GLU A 407 24.73 32.92 8.35
N ASN A 408 24.57 31.59 8.37
CA ASN A 408 24.77 30.79 7.17
C ASN A 408 23.79 31.21 6.06
N ASN A 409 24.33 31.35 4.87
CA ASN A 409 23.61 31.47 3.62
C ASN A 409 23.31 30.05 3.11
N ILE A 410 22.04 29.71 2.94
CA ILE A 410 21.62 28.36 2.57
C ILE A 410 20.94 28.39 1.21
N LEU A 411 21.33 27.49 0.31
CA LEU A 411 20.56 27.21 -0.90
C LEU A 411 19.72 25.96 -0.73
N VAL A 412 18.40 26.09 -0.84
CA VAL A 412 17.49 24.94 -0.89
C VAL A 412 17.17 24.63 -2.34
N VAL A 413 17.50 23.42 -2.79
CA VAL A 413 17.19 22.90 -4.12
C VAL A 413 16.18 21.78 -3.93
N SER A 414 14.89 22.00 -4.23
CA SER A 414 13.88 20.99 -3.89
C SER A 414 12.63 21.11 -4.76
N PRO A 415 11.93 19.99 -5.02
CA PRO A 415 10.54 20.03 -5.50
C PRO A 415 9.54 20.54 -4.44
N LEU A 416 9.93 20.63 -3.15
CA LEU A 416 9.06 21.09 -2.08
C LEU A 416 9.42 22.51 -1.65
N TYR A 417 8.58 23.47 -2.05
CA TYR A 417 8.66 24.84 -1.55
C TYR A 417 8.52 24.91 -0.02
N GLU A 418 7.70 24.05 0.57
CA GLU A 418 7.53 23.92 2.02
C GLU A 418 8.85 23.73 2.76
N LEU A 419 9.78 22.90 2.25
CA LEU A 419 11.08 22.69 2.89
C LEU A 419 11.87 24.00 3.01
N TYR A 420 11.89 24.78 1.93
CA TYR A 420 12.48 26.11 1.92
C TYR A 420 11.79 27.05 2.92
N ARG A 421 10.46 27.09 2.90
CA ARG A 421 9.67 27.99 3.75
C ARG A 421 9.94 27.73 5.23
N GLU A 422 10.03 26.46 5.63
CA GLU A 422 10.30 26.08 7.01
C GLU A 422 11.73 26.44 7.44
N ILE A 423 12.75 26.18 6.62
CA ILE A 423 14.14 26.56 6.92
C ILE A 423 14.27 28.10 7.05
N ARG A 424 13.58 28.86 6.18
CA ARG A 424 13.57 30.34 6.20
C ARG A 424 12.97 30.93 7.48
N LYS A 425 12.18 30.19 8.25
CA LYS A 425 11.71 30.67 9.57
C LYS A 425 12.85 30.89 10.54
N ARG A 426 13.96 30.15 10.39
CA ARG A 426 15.13 30.22 11.28
C ARG A 426 16.29 31.03 10.71
N TYR A 427 16.47 30.99 9.39
CA TYR A 427 17.57 31.58 8.66
C TYR A 427 17.14 32.78 7.83
N LYS A 428 17.89 33.89 7.91
CA LYS A 428 17.57 35.11 7.14
C LYS A 428 17.88 34.96 5.65
N ASN A 429 19.03 34.37 5.33
CA ASN A 429 19.54 34.27 3.97
C ASN A 429 19.33 32.85 3.43
N VAL A 430 18.11 32.56 2.99
CA VAL A 430 17.77 31.30 2.33
C VAL A 430 17.36 31.58 0.88
N TYR A 431 18.03 30.91 -0.04
CA TYR A 431 17.73 30.93 -1.47
C TYR A 431 16.98 29.65 -1.84
N PHE A 432 16.14 29.72 -2.87
CA PHE A 432 15.37 28.58 -3.34
C PHE A 432 15.54 28.39 -4.84
N VAL A 433 15.79 27.15 -5.24
CA VAL A 433 15.67 26.69 -6.62
C VAL A 433 14.67 25.55 -6.64
N GLU A 434 13.53 25.79 -7.29
CA GLU A 434 12.52 24.78 -7.49
C GLU A 434 12.98 23.76 -8.53
N VAL A 435 12.78 22.48 -8.24
CA VAL A 435 13.06 21.39 -9.17
C VAL A 435 11.74 20.72 -9.57
N PRO A 436 11.33 20.78 -10.84
CA PRO A 436 10.14 20.07 -11.32
C PRO A 436 10.25 18.56 -11.07
N LEU A 437 9.11 17.89 -10.84
CA LEU A 437 9.08 16.43 -10.61
C LEU A 437 9.73 15.60 -11.72
N ARG A 438 9.61 16.06 -12.97
CA ARG A 438 10.13 15.39 -14.17
C ARG A 438 10.77 16.41 -15.10
N PRO A 439 11.92 16.97 -14.73
CA PRO A 439 12.55 18.01 -15.54
C PRO A 439 13.13 17.38 -16.81
N THR A 440 12.92 18.05 -17.94
CA THR A 440 13.55 17.75 -19.22
C THR A 440 15.06 17.87 -19.14
N ASN A 441 15.78 17.30 -20.11
CA ASN A 441 17.24 17.43 -20.16
C ASN A 441 17.71 18.88 -20.29
N GLU A 442 16.94 19.73 -20.96
CA GLU A 442 17.25 21.15 -21.08
C GLU A 442 17.02 21.89 -19.77
N GLU A 443 15.88 21.66 -19.10
CA GLU A 443 15.62 22.22 -17.76
C GLU A 443 16.69 21.79 -16.76
N LYS A 444 17.12 20.52 -16.76
CA LYS A 444 18.23 20.06 -15.92
C LYS A 444 19.51 20.86 -16.18
N LYS A 445 19.87 21.11 -17.43
CA LYS A 445 21.06 21.92 -17.78
C LYS A 445 20.93 23.35 -17.24
N ARG A 446 19.77 23.98 -17.42
CA ARG A 446 19.48 25.34 -16.91
C ARG A 446 19.54 25.39 -15.39
N LEU A 447 18.88 24.45 -14.70
CA LEU A 447 18.89 24.31 -13.25
C LEU A 447 20.31 24.17 -12.71
N LEU A 448 21.13 23.29 -13.30
CA LEU A 448 22.52 23.11 -12.88
C LEU A 448 23.35 24.40 -13.03
N LYS A 449 23.15 25.16 -14.10
CA LYS A 449 23.80 26.47 -14.27
C LYS A 449 23.40 27.44 -13.15
N TYR A 450 22.10 27.57 -12.88
CA TYR A 450 21.60 28.45 -11.81
C TYR A 450 22.08 28.03 -10.43
N ILE A 451 22.08 26.72 -10.14
CA ILE A 451 22.58 26.19 -8.87
C ILE A 451 24.07 26.45 -8.72
N ASN A 452 24.87 26.26 -9.78
CA ASN A 452 26.30 26.56 -9.77
C ASN A 452 26.57 28.05 -9.51
N GLU A 453 25.81 28.96 -10.13
CA GLU A 453 25.93 30.40 -9.87
C GLU A 453 25.53 30.77 -8.44
N ALA A 454 24.42 30.22 -7.93
CA ALA A 454 23.94 30.45 -6.57
C ALA A 454 24.87 29.85 -5.51
N SER A 455 25.51 28.72 -5.80
CA SER A 455 26.43 28.01 -4.89
C SER A 455 27.62 28.88 -4.45
N ARG A 456 28.01 29.88 -5.26
CA ARG A 456 29.10 30.81 -4.96
C ARG A 456 28.78 31.80 -3.83
N LYS A 457 27.52 31.91 -3.41
CA LYS A 457 27.03 32.89 -2.43
C LYS A 457 26.49 32.23 -1.16
N VAL A 458 26.62 30.90 -1.04
CA VAL A 458 26.04 30.12 0.05
C VAL A 458 27.09 29.24 0.71
N ASP A 459 26.86 28.93 1.97
CA ASP A 459 27.77 28.13 2.79
C ASP A 459 27.41 26.64 2.72
N LYS A 460 26.13 26.33 2.48
CA LYS A 460 25.60 24.97 2.41
C LYS A 460 24.47 24.85 1.38
N ILE A 461 24.34 23.66 0.79
CA ILE A 461 23.22 23.32 -0.09
C ILE A 461 22.38 22.21 0.56
N VAL A 462 21.08 22.44 0.68
CA VAL A 462 20.10 21.40 1.07
C VAL A 462 19.34 20.97 -0.17
N VAL A 463 19.46 19.70 -0.56
CA VAL A 463 18.80 19.14 -1.75
C VAL A 463 17.71 18.15 -1.36
N GLY A 464 16.45 18.48 -1.66
CA GLY A 464 15.32 17.58 -1.49
C GLY A 464 15.13 16.68 -2.73
N ILE A 465 15.03 15.37 -2.53
CA ILE A 465 14.87 14.40 -3.62
C ILE A 465 13.67 13.47 -3.41
N PHE A 466 12.99 13.16 -4.53
CA PHE A 466 11.81 12.27 -4.57
C PHE A 466 12.03 11.06 -5.47
N ASN A 467 12.85 11.24 -6.50
CA ASN A 467 12.92 10.32 -7.61
C ASN A 467 14.32 10.37 -8.26
N LYS A 468 14.53 9.49 -9.24
CA LYS A 468 15.80 9.36 -9.95
C LYS A 468 16.25 10.64 -10.66
N HIS A 469 15.33 11.48 -11.13
CA HIS A 469 15.69 12.70 -11.84
C HIS A 469 16.28 13.76 -10.90
N HIS A 470 15.79 13.84 -9.65
CA HIS A 470 16.39 14.70 -8.64
C HIS A 470 17.75 14.13 -8.18
N ALA A 471 17.86 12.80 -8.05
CA ALA A 471 19.14 12.15 -7.73
C ALA A 471 20.22 12.38 -8.80
N GLU A 472 19.86 12.44 -10.09
CA GLU A 472 20.78 12.82 -11.17
C GLU A 472 21.32 14.25 -11.02
N ILE A 473 20.50 15.19 -10.51
CA ILE A 473 20.94 16.56 -10.21
C ILE A 473 21.96 16.52 -9.08
N VAL A 474 21.68 15.86 -7.96
CA VAL A 474 22.62 15.71 -6.83
C VAL A 474 23.96 15.15 -7.30
N THR A 475 23.94 14.09 -8.11
CA THR A 475 25.16 13.44 -8.63
C THR A 475 26.04 14.40 -9.43
N ARG A 476 25.43 15.35 -10.17
CA ARG A 476 26.18 16.36 -10.93
C ARG A 476 26.68 17.49 -10.03
N LEU A 477 25.84 17.97 -9.12
CA LEU A 477 26.23 18.99 -8.13
C LEU A 477 27.45 18.53 -7.32
N ASN A 478 27.44 17.29 -6.84
CA ASN A 478 28.52 16.71 -6.04
C ASN A 478 29.87 16.63 -6.79
N LYS A 479 29.85 16.57 -8.13
CA LYS A 479 31.07 16.60 -8.95
C LYS A 479 31.62 18.01 -9.08
N ASP A 480 30.74 18.98 -9.31
CA ASP A 480 31.11 20.34 -9.74
C ASP A 480 31.24 21.34 -8.57
N ILE A 481 30.60 21.07 -7.44
CA ILE A 481 30.50 21.96 -6.27
C ILE A 481 31.27 21.35 -5.09
N LYS A 482 31.99 22.19 -4.34
CA LYS A 482 32.84 21.78 -3.20
C LYS A 482 32.38 22.27 -1.82
N ILE A 483 31.25 22.97 -1.75
CA ILE A 483 30.63 23.32 -0.47
C ILE A 483 29.73 22.18 0.03
N PRO A 484 29.47 22.08 1.35
CA PRO A 484 28.70 20.97 1.91
C PRO A 484 27.31 20.79 1.28
N ILE A 485 27.01 19.55 0.90
CA ILE A 485 25.73 19.12 0.32
C ILE A 485 25.01 18.20 1.30
N ILE A 486 23.84 18.63 1.74
CA ILE A 486 22.93 17.85 2.58
C ILE A 486 21.79 17.36 1.69
N VAL A 487 21.58 16.05 1.64
CA VAL A 487 20.47 15.46 0.88
C VAL A 487 19.35 15.05 1.84
N VAL A 488 18.12 15.46 1.51
CA VAL A 488 16.89 14.99 2.15
C VAL A 488 16.12 14.13 1.17
N SER A 489 16.06 12.83 1.41
CA SER A 489 15.28 11.88 0.63
C SER A 489 13.87 11.72 1.19
N PHE A 490 12.87 12.09 0.41
CA PHE A 490 11.45 11.94 0.73
C PHE A 490 10.81 10.70 0.07
N ASP A 491 11.60 9.72 -0.35
CA ASP A 491 11.05 8.45 -0.89
C ASP A 491 11.91 7.26 -0.44
N SER A 492 13.05 7.03 -1.08
CA SER A 492 13.85 5.83 -0.85
C SER A 492 15.20 6.13 -0.17
N PRO A 493 15.59 5.36 0.86
CA PRO A 493 16.93 5.44 1.44
C PRO A 493 18.02 4.90 0.49
N HIS A 494 17.67 4.09 -0.52
CA HIS A 494 18.64 3.53 -1.48
C HIS A 494 19.37 4.60 -2.30
N TYR A 495 18.86 5.83 -2.38
CA TYR A 495 19.54 6.88 -3.12
C TYR A 495 20.93 7.22 -2.57
N ILE A 496 21.20 6.97 -1.29
CA ILE A 496 22.52 7.23 -0.68
C ILE A 496 23.67 6.53 -1.42
N SER A 497 23.43 5.35 -2.01
CA SER A 497 24.45 4.63 -2.77
C SER A 497 24.90 5.34 -4.05
N LYS A 498 24.09 6.29 -4.57
CA LYS A 498 24.40 7.06 -5.79
C LYS A 498 25.29 8.26 -5.55
N PHE A 499 25.46 8.67 -4.30
CA PHE A 499 26.23 9.86 -3.95
C PHE A 499 26.93 9.67 -2.60
N PRO A 500 27.88 8.72 -2.51
CA PRO A 500 28.59 8.41 -1.26
C PRO A 500 29.36 9.60 -0.67
N ASP A 501 29.72 10.58 -1.50
CA ASP A 501 30.54 11.72 -1.07
C ASP A 501 29.73 12.93 -0.56
N VAL A 502 28.39 12.88 -0.54
CA VAL A 502 27.60 13.98 0.07
C VAL A 502 27.83 14.03 1.57
N ASP A 503 27.88 15.21 2.15
CA ASP A 503 28.25 15.38 3.55
C ASP A 503 27.19 14.87 4.53
N ALA A 504 25.90 14.96 4.18
CA ALA A 504 24.83 14.37 5.01
C ALA A 504 23.67 13.82 4.19
N PHE A 505 23.02 12.79 4.73
CA PHE A 505 21.86 12.14 4.13
C PHE A 505 20.78 11.84 5.17
N LEU A 506 19.64 12.54 5.05
CA LEU A 506 18.46 12.35 5.87
C LEU A 506 17.35 11.68 5.04
N CYS A 507 16.72 10.63 5.56
CA CYS A 507 15.57 9.98 4.93
C CYS A 507 14.28 10.18 5.73
N VAL A 508 13.21 10.57 5.03
CA VAL A 508 11.86 10.84 5.58
C VAL A 508 10.79 9.95 4.92
N TYR A 509 11.17 9.09 3.96
CA TYR A 509 10.36 8.00 3.37
C TYR A 509 9.07 8.37 2.60
N HIS A 510 8.59 9.62 2.67
CA HIS A 510 7.48 10.13 1.87
C HIS A 510 7.55 11.66 1.74
N TYR A 511 6.80 12.22 0.78
CA TYR A 511 6.72 13.67 0.50
C TYR A 511 5.32 14.25 0.81
N ARG A 512 4.61 13.60 1.73
CA ARG A 512 3.20 13.88 2.06
C ARG A 512 3.07 14.76 3.31
N THR A 513 1.87 14.81 3.90
CA THR A 513 1.55 15.60 5.09
C THR A 513 2.65 15.50 6.16
N GLY A 514 3.19 16.65 6.59
CA GLY A 514 4.19 16.72 7.66
C GLY A 514 5.64 16.45 7.24
N ALA A 515 5.91 15.91 6.04
CA ALA A 515 7.26 15.47 5.65
C ALA A 515 8.28 16.62 5.58
N ALA A 516 7.93 17.72 4.90
CA ALA A 516 8.82 18.87 4.77
C ALA A 516 9.07 19.57 6.12
N GLN A 517 8.04 19.65 6.97
CA GLN A 517 8.13 20.22 8.31
C GLN A 517 9.05 19.37 9.19
N THR A 518 8.88 18.05 9.17
CA THR A 518 9.74 17.10 9.90
C THR A 518 11.19 17.22 9.45
N ALA A 519 11.44 17.20 8.14
CA ALA A 519 12.78 17.37 7.58
C ALA A 519 13.42 18.68 8.04
N ALA A 520 12.69 19.79 7.97
CA ALA A 520 13.20 21.08 8.41
C ALA A 520 13.51 21.08 9.93
N ARG A 521 12.60 20.60 10.78
CA ARG A 521 12.81 20.53 12.23
C ARG A 521 14.05 19.71 12.60
N LEU A 522 14.30 18.59 11.90
CA LEU A 522 15.51 17.78 12.06
C LEU A 522 16.77 18.53 11.61
N LEU A 523 16.73 19.14 10.41
CA LEU A 523 17.82 19.96 9.90
C LEU A 523 18.14 21.14 10.83
N LEU A 524 17.14 21.69 11.52
CA LEU A 524 17.29 22.81 12.45
C LEU A 524 17.65 22.38 13.88
N GLY A 525 17.67 21.07 14.17
CA GLY A 525 17.95 20.53 15.50
C GLY A 525 16.83 20.72 16.52
N GLU A 526 15.60 20.95 16.06
CA GLU A 526 14.40 21.09 16.91
C GLU A 526 13.90 19.73 17.41
N ILE A 527 14.21 18.66 16.66
CA ILE A 527 13.99 17.26 17.04
C ILE A 527 15.19 16.42 16.60
N THR A 528 15.28 15.18 17.09
CA THR A 528 16.29 14.19 16.72
C THR A 528 15.66 13.01 15.98
N THR A 529 16.44 12.34 15.13
CA THR A 529 15.98 11.13 14.43
C THR A 529 15.86 9.96 15.39
N LYS A 530 14.76 9.20 15.27
CA LYS A 530 14.53 7.96 16.02
C LYS A 530 14.33 6.75 15.13
N GLY A 531 14.16 6.98 13.82
CA GLY A 531 13.92 5.94 12.85
C GLY A 531 15.11 5.00 12.74
N THR A 532 14.80 3.73 12.56
CA THR A 532 15.77 2.70 12.23
C THR A 532 15.57 2.33 10.77
N LEU A 533 16.66 2.23 10.01
CA LEU A 533 16.59 1.87 8.61
C LEU A 533 15.94 0.46 8.44
N PRO A 534 14.78 0.33 7.75
CA PRO A 534 14.04 -0.93 7.73
C PRO A 534 14.51 -1.93 6.65
N ILE A 535 15.63 -1.63 6.00
CA ILE A 535 16.20 -2.40 4.90
C ILE A 535 17.72 -2.46 5.03
N SER A 536 18.37 -3.43 4.40
CA SER A 536 19.81 -3.38 4.24
C SER A 536 20.19 -2.42 3.11
N LEU A 537 21.08 -1.48 3.40
CA LEU A 537 21.84 -0.78 2.38
C LEU A 537 23.10 -1.59 2.15
N SER A 538 23.07 -2.54 1.22
CA SER A 538 24.32 -3.14 0.76
C SER A 538 25.20 -2.02 0.22
N ALA A 539 26.35 -1.78 0.87
CA ALA A 539 27.49 -1.21 0.17
C ALA A 539 27.71 -2.07 -1.07
N VAL A 540 27.99 -1.46 -2.22
CA VAL A 540 28.41 -2.17 -3.42
C VAL A 540 29.61 -3.06 -3.03
N SER A 541 29.35 -4.37 -2.86
CA SER A 541 30.38 -5.39 -2.91
C SER A 541 30.11 -6.20 -4.18
N PRO A 542 31.02 -6.17 -5.16
CA PRO A 542 30.90 -6.98 -6.35
C PRO A 542 31.32 -8.40 -5.97
N LYS A 543 30.33 -9.26 -5.67
CA LYS A 543 30.33 -10.73 -5.86
C LYS A 543 29.29 -11.33 -4.91
N GLU A 544 28.20 -11.79 -5.50
CA GLU A 544 27.47 -13.04 -5.19
C GLU A 544 26.10 -12.97 -5.88
N VAL A 545 26.15 -13.01 -7.22
CA VAL A 545 25.06 -13.49 -8.06
C VAL A 545 25.72 -14.36 -9.12
N GLU A 546 26.02 -15.60 -8.75
CA GLU A 546 26.10 -16.73 -9.68
C GLU A 546 24.96 -17.70 -9.34
#